data_AF-A8DVM7-F1
#
_entry.id   AF-A8DVM7-F1
#
_cell.length_a   1.000
_cell.length_b   1.000
_cell.length_c   1.000
_cell.angle_alpha   90.00
_cell.angle_beta   90.00
_cell.angle_gamma   90.00
#
_symmetry.space_group_name_H-M   'P 1'
#
loop_
_entity.id
_entity.type
_entity.pdbx_description
1 polymer ?
#
loop_
_entity_poly.entity_id
_entity_poly.type
_entity_poly.pdbx_seq_one_letter_code
_entity_poly.pdbx_strand_id
1 'polypeptide(L)'
;TDLTYRIKGYTSDLPKSDQERIYKWAFAQWTGVSKLKIREASPDLPDDKVDILIDFVRGYHGDGYPFDGPGGTLAHAFYPHNNEGISGDAHFDDDEDFT
;
A
#
# COMPACT_ATOMS: atom_id res chain seq x y z
N THR A 1 17.98 -5.11 -1.45
CA THR A 1 16.64 -5.73 -1.37
C THR A 1 16.21 -5.88 0.09
N ASP A 2 16.28 -4.77 0.84
CA ASP A 2 15.64 -4.62 2.15
C ASP A 2 14.71 -3.43 1.95
N LEU A 3 13.40 -3.68 2.02
CA LEU A 3 12.33 -2.74 1.72
C LEU A 3 11.49 -2.54 2.97
N THR A 4 10.98 -1.33 3.11
CA THR A 4 10.09 -0.90 4.17
C THR A 4 8.71 -0.60 3.61
N TYR A 5 7.66 -0.94 4.34
CA TYR A 5 6.30 -0.54 4.01
C TYR A 5 5.62 0.12 5.20
N ARG A 6 4.63 0.98 4.92
CA ARG A 6 3.75 1.57 5.93
C ARG A 6 2.34 1.68 5.40
N ILE A 7 1.38 1.32 6.23
CA ILE A 7 -0.04 1.58 5.97
C ILE A 7 -0.35 2.99 6.47
N LYS A 8 -0.58 3.91 5.54
CA LYS A 8 -0.88 5.33 5.78
C LYS A 8 -2.36 5.55 6.08
N GLY A 9 -3.23 4.91 5.33
CA GLY A 9 -4.68 4.91 5.54
C GLY A 9 -5.24 3.50 5.63
N TYR A 10 -6.36 3.37 6.32
CA TYR A 10 -7.10 2.12 6.51
C TYR A 10 -8.53 2.35 6.05
N THR A 11 -9.15 1.34 5.43
CA THR A 11 -10.60 1.33 5.22
C THR A 11 -11.34 1.13 6.55
N SER A 12 -12.58 1.61 6.65
CA SER A 12 -13.49 1.30 7.75
C SER A 12 -14.16 -0.07 7.66
N ASP A 13 -14.08 -0.74 6.51
CA ASP A 13 -14.83 -1.98 6.24
C ASP A 13 -14.27 -3.17 7.00
N LEU A 14 -12.96 -3.11 7.32
CA LEU A 14 -12.23 -4.14 8.04
C LEU A 14 -11.59 -3.62 9.32
N PRO A 15 -11.49 -4.44 10.38
CA PRO A 15 -10.66 -4.10 11.54
C PRO A 15 -9.23 -3.78 11.12
N LYS A 16 -8.66 -2.71 11.67
CA LYS A 16 -7.25 -2.30 11.44
C LYS A 16 -6.27 -3.48 11.59
N SER A 17 -6.47 -4.33 12.59
CA SER A 17 -5.64 -5.50 12.85
C SER A 17 -5.72 -6.56 11.74
N ASP A 18 -6.87 -6.71 11.10
CA ASP A 18 -7.01 -7.64 9.98
C ASP A 18 -6.28 -7.10 8.76
N GLN A 19 -6.40 -5.80 8.46
CA GLN A 19 -5.65 -5.16 7.38
C GLN A 19 -4.13 -5.29 7.61
N GLU A 20 -3.63 -4.98 8.82
CA GLU A 20 -2.22 -5.16 9.19
C GLU A 20 -1.74 -6.61 9.00
N ARG A 21 -2.57 -7.59 9.36
CA ARG A 21 -2.27 -9.02 9.19
C ARG A 21 -2.27 -9.43 7.72
N ILE A 22 -3.22 -8.95 6.93
CA ILE A 22 -3.35 -9.25 5.50
C ILE A 22 -2.12 -8.75 4.74
N TYR A 23 -1.68 -7.51 4.97
CA TYR A 23 -0.48 -6.99 4.30
C TYR A 23 0.79 -7.74 4.71
N LYS A 24 0.94 -8.10 5.99
CA LYS A 24 2.04 -8.96 6.45
C LYS A 24 2.05 -10.30 5.72
N TRP A 25 0.88 -10.92 5.57
CA TRP A 25 0.74 -12.19 4.85
C TRP A 25 1.00 -12.04 3.34
N ALA A 26 0.54 -10.95 2.71
CA ALA A 26 0.76 -10.67 1.29
C ALA A 26 2.25 -10.50 0.98
N PHE A 27 2.98 -9.72 1.79
CA PHE A 27 4.43 -9.58 1.64
C PHE A 27 5.19 -10.89 1.93
N ALA A 28 4.68 -11.74 2.82
CA ALA A 28 5.26 -13.06 3.07
C ALA A 28 5.30 -13.94 1.80
N GLN A 29 4.31 -13.80 0.89
CA GLN A 29 4.30 -14.54 -0.37
C GLN A 29 5.52 -14.21 -1.24
N TRP A 30 5.91 -12.93 -1.30
CA TRP A 30 7.06 -12.47 -2.09
C TRP A 30 8.39 -12.80 -1.44
N THR A 31 8.50 -12.59 -0.12
CA THR A 31 9.73 -12.86 0.63
C THR A 31 10.04 -14.36 0.75
N GLY A 32 9.00 -15.22 0.72
CA GLY A 32 9.17 -16.68 0.78
C GLY A 32 9.82 -17.31 -0.46
N VAL A 33 9.80 -16.61 -1.61
CA VAL A 33 10.29 -17.14 -2.90
C VAL A 33 11.38 -16.28 -3.54
N SER A 34 11.88 -15.27 -2.84
CA SER A 34 12.88 -14.34 -3.36
C SER A 34 13.94 -13.98 -2.32
N LYS A 35 14.88 -13.11 -2.70
CA LYS A 35 15.86 -12.51 -1.77
C LYS A 35 15.38 -11.18 -1.18
N LEU A 36 14.11 -10.83 -1.38
CA LEU A 36 13.50 -9.63 -0.80
C LEU A 36 13.36 -9.82 0.71
N LYS A 37 13.68 -8.77 1.45
CA LYS A 37 13.24 -8.58 2.83
C LYS A 37 12.29 -7.41 2.80
N ILE A 38 11.07 -7.60 3.30
CA ILE A 38 10.05 -6.56 3.38
C ILE A 38 9.60 -6.50 4.83
N ARG A 39 9.70 -5.32 5.45
CA ARG A 39 9.35 -5.11 6.86
C ARG A 39 8.55 -3.84 7.05
N GLU A 40 7.77 -3.81 8.11
CA GLU A 40 7.06 -2.59 8.51
C GLU A 40 8.07 -1.50 8.87
N ALA A 41 7.85 -0.28 8.37
CA ALA A 41 8.70 0.87 8.63
C ALA A 41 8.68 1.25 10.12
N SER A 42 9.82 1.68 10.65
CA SER A 42 9.88 2.20 12.01
C SER A 42 8.99 3.46 12.15
N PRO A 43 8.27 3.67 13.27
CA PRO A 43 7.37 4.82 13.42
C PRO A 43 8.05 6.20 13.26
N ASP A 44 9.35 6.30 13.49
CA ASP A 44 10.16 7.51 13.37
C ASP A 44 10.69 7.77 11.95
N LEU A 45 10.55 6.81 11.02
CA LEU A 45 10.96 6.98 9.63
C LEU A 45 9.97 7.93 8.92
N PRO A 46 10.41 9.03 8.29
CA PRO A 46 9.52 9.89 7.50
C PRO A 46 8.88 9.15 6.32
N ASP A 47 7.66 9.53 5.93
CA ASP A 47 6.93 8.89 4.81
C ASP A 47 7.71 8.96 3.49
N ASP A 48 8.41 10.07 3.19
CA ASP A 48 9.26 10.24 2.00
C ASP A 48 10.56 9.40 2.02
N LYS A 49 10.70 8.54 3.03
CA LYS A 49 11.80 7.60 3.22
C LYS A 49 11.31 6.15 3.36
N VAL A 50 10.00 5.91 3.30
CA VAL A 50 9.41 4.57 3.25
C VAL A 50 9.38 4.12 1.78
N ASP A 51 9.73 2.85 1.51
CA ASP A 51 9.81 2.34 0.13
C ASP A 51 8.44 2.02 -0.49
N ILE A 52 7.44 1.71 0.34
CA ILE A 52 6.08 1.36 -0.07
C ILE A 52 5.08 1.97 0.91
N LEU A 53 4.42 3.07 0.53
CA LEU A 53 3.25 3.55 1.24
C LEU A 53 2.00 2.86 0.71
N ILE A 54 1.14 2.44 1.62
CA ILE A 54 -0.13 1.80 1.32
C ILE A 54 -1.25 2.70 1.82
N ASP A 55 -2.17 3.09 0.96
CA ASP A 55 -3.25 4.02 1.32
C ASP A 55 -4.60 3.57 0.75
N PHE A 56 -5.67 3.87 1.49
CA PHE A 56 -7.06 3.73 1.04
C PHE A 56 -7.56 5.13 0.70
N VAL A 57 -7.92 5.36 -0.55
CA VAL A 57 -8.22 6.69 -1.10
C VAL A 57 -9.40 6.61 -2.08
N ARG A 58 -10.03 7.74 -2.38
CA ARG A 58 -11.24 7.80 -3.22
C ARG A 58 -11.08 8.79 -4.35
N GLY A 59 -11.71 8.52 -5.49
CA GLY A 59 -11.76 9.43 -6.63
C GLY A 59 -10.38 10.00 -6.99
N TYR A 60 -10.27 11.32 -7.18
CA TYR A 60 -8.98 11.97 -7.39
C TYR A 60 -8.16 12.09 -6.10
N HIS A 61 -7.00 11.45 -6.08
CA HIS A 61 -6.14 11.32 -4.89
C HIS A 61 -4.69 11.79 -5.09
N GLY A 62 -4.44 12.62 -6.09
CA GLY A 62 -3.20 13.41 -6.20
C GLY A 62 -2.06 12.81 -7.01
N ASP A 63 -2.22 11.62 -7.58
CA ASP A 63 -1.23 10.93 -8.43
C ASP A 63 -1.55 10.97 -9.94
N GLY A 64 -2.69 11.56 -10.32
CA GLY A 64 -3.14 11.68 -11.71
C GLY A 64 -3.92 10.47 -12.24
N TYR A 65 -4.17 9.46 -11.40
CA TYR A 65 -4.92 8.25 -11.76
C TYR A 65 -6.13 8.08 -10.83
N PRO A 66 -7.21 8.87 -11.04
CA PRO A 66 -8.36 8.85 -10.15
C PRO A 66 -9.08 7.49 -10.20
N PHE A 67 -9.61 7.07 -9.06
CA PHE A 67 -10.56 5.95 -9.00
C PHE A 67 -11.95 6.33 -9.51
N ASP A 68 -12.70 5.33 -9.94
CA ASP A 68 -13.98 5.43 -10.65
C ASP A 68 -15.20 5.05 -9.79
N GLY A 69 -14.99 4.73 -8.51
CA GLY A 69 -16.04 4.40 -7.56
C GLY A 69 -16.46 2.92 -7.64
N PRO A 70 -17.58 2.54 -6.98
CA PRO A 70 -17.88 1.14 -6.68
C PRO A 70 -18.00 0.22 -7.90
N GLY A 71 -17.37 -0.95 -7.81
CA GLY A 71 -17.36 -2.00 -8.84
C GLY A 71 -16.40 -1.73 -10.00
N GLY A 72 -15.53 -0.73 -9.88
CA GLY A 72 -14.59 -0.29 -10.90
C GLY A 72 -13.18 -0.81 -10.67
N THR A 73 -12.22 0.11 -10.67
CA THR A 73 -10.81 -0.16 -10.42
C THR A 73 -10.57 -0.29 -8.92
N LEU A 74 -10.27 -1.51 -8.46
CA LEU A 74 -10.13 -1.80 -7.03
C LEU A 74 -8.87 -1.20 -6.38
N ALA A 75 -7.78 -1.11 -7.13
CA ALA A 75 -6.48 -0.66 -6.65
C ALA A 75 -5.52 -0.41 -7.81
N HIS A 76 -4.45 0.33 -7.52
CA HIS A 76 -3.26 0.43 -8.38
C HIS A 76 -1.98 0.51 -7.56
N ALA A 77 -0.84 0.30 -8.22
CA ALA A 77 0.47 0.47 -7.61
C ALA A 77 1.48 0.98 -8.64
N PHE A 78 2.54 1.62 -8.16
CA PHE A 78 3.59 2.18 -8.99
C PHE A 78 4.84 1.30 -9.00
N TYR A 79 5.56 1.29 -10.13
CA TYR A 79 6.84 0.58 -10.19
C TYR A 79 7.88 1.24 -9.26
N PRO A 80 8.89 0.50 -8.79
CA PRO A 80 9.89 1.03 -7.86
C PRO A 80 10.75 2.19 -8.41
N HIS A 81 10.81 2.40 -9.72
CA HIS A 81 11.61 3.43 -10.42
C HIS A 81 12.92 3.81 -9.70
N ASN A 82 13.02 5.03 -9.18
CA ASN A 82 14.16 5.56 -8.43
C ASN A 82 13.90 5.62 -6.91
N ASN A 83 12.80 5.02 -6.43
CA ASN A 83 12.38 5.02 -5.02
C ASN A 83 12.19 6.43 -4.46
N GLU A 84 11.70 7.34 -5.30
CA GLU A 84 11.33 8.71 -4.93
C GLU A 84 9.86 8.97 -5.29
N GLY A 85 9.25 9.91 -4.57
CA GLY A 85 7.83 10.23 -4.75
C GLY A 85 6.95 9.02 -4.49
N ILE A 86 6.03 8.75 -5.40
CA ILE A 86 5.05 7.64 -5.30
C ILE A 86 5.59 6.28 -5.77
N SER A 87 6.88 6.19 -6.07
CA SER A 87 7.47 4.96 -6.61
C SER A 87 7.34 3.82 -5.61
N GLY A 88 6.70 2.72 -6.00
CA GLY A 88 6.46 1.57 -5.13
C GLY A 88 5.16 1.63 -4.33
N ASP A 89 4.51 2.80 -4.23
CA ASP A 89 3.28 2.97 -3.47
C ASP A 89 2.11 2.17 -4.08
N ALA A 90 1.18 1.77 -3.21
CA ALA A 90 -0.04 1.07 -3.59
C ALA A 90 -1.26 1.78 -2.99
N HIS A 91 -2.24 2.08 -3.84
CA HIS A 91 -3.50 2.69 -3.42
C HIS A 91 -4.66 1.74 -3.70
N PHE A 92 -5.60 1.69 -2.77
CA PHE A 92 -6.84 0.91 -2.84
C PHE A 92 -8.03 1.86 -2.87
N ASP A 93 -9.04 1.56 -3.70
CA ASP A 93 -10.23 2.42 -3.84
C ASP A 93 -11.17 2.25 -2.66
N ASP A 94 -11.19 3.22 -1.74
CA ASP A 94 -11.99 3.20 -0.50
C ASP A 94 -13.50 3.44 -0.74
N ASP A 95 -13.94 3.55 -1.99
CA ASP A 95 -15.36 3.44 -2.35
C ASP A 95 -15.81 1.97 -2.57
N GLU A 96 -14.89 1.01 -2.60
CA GLU A 96 -15.20 -0.43 -2.63
C GLU A 96 -15.50 -1.00 -1.23
N ASP A 97 -16.20 -2.14 -1.18
CA ASP A 97 -16.50 -2.87 0.07
C ASP A 97 -15.48 -4.01 0.29
N PHE A 98 -14.45 -3.76 1.11
CA PHE A 98 -13.39 -4.74 1.37
C PHE A 98 -13.76 -5.72 2.50
N THR A 99 -13.45 -7.01 2.29
CA THR A 99 -13.85 -8.13 3.17
C THR A 99 -12.71 -9.08 3.53
#